data_AF-A0A7W9HAF9-F1
#
_entry.id   AF-A0A7W9HAF9-F1
#
_cell.length_a   1.000
_cell.length_b   1.000
_cell.length_c   1.000
_cell.angle_alpha   90.00
_cell.angle_beta   90.00
_cell.angle_gamma   90.00
#
_symmetry.space_group_name_H-M   'P 1'
#
loop_
_entity.id
_entity.type
_entity.pdbx_description
1 polymer ?
#
loop_
_entity_poly.entity_id
_entity_poly.type
_entity_poly.pdbx_seq_one_letter_code
_entity_poly.pdbx_strand_id
1 'polypeptide(L)'
;MSGLKLFHTTSSGVTEVASRLAEVEADVQGLVEAHMEAMLGVRFLASEYVIDCVDGGRIDSLGIDENNAPVVVEFKRGTDAGVINQGLYYMSWLMAHKGVFRGLVHDRFGAHTASRVLWSALRLICVAGDFTRYDLHAVREHRRSIDLVRYRFFGDDLLGLETIAAVGVRAQAARRGRQQATAARCENGQSPVLVEHGAGGRRGAARRGDTA
;
A
#
# COMPACT_ATOMS: atom_id res chain seq x y z
N MET A 1 -8.89 -8.83 10.22
CA MET A 1 -7.55 -8.23 10.39
C MET A 1 -7.74 -6.81 10.89
N SER A 2 -7.09 -6.44 11.99
CA SER A 2 -7.24 -5.12 12.60
C SER A 2 -6.76 -4.03 11.64
N GLY A 3 -7.66 -3.09 11.30
CA GLY A 3 -7.32 -1.92 10.50
C GLY A 3 -6.35 -1.00 11.24
N LEU A 4 -5.56 -0.24 10.48
CA LEU A 4 -4.72 0.83 11.02
C LEU A 4 -5.61 1.81 11.81
N LYS A 5 -5.27 2.06 13.07
CA LYS A 5 -5.94 3.03 13.94
C LYS A 5 -5.03 4.23 14.12
N LEU A 6 -5.61 5.42 14.05
CA LEU A 6 -4.93 6.68 14.35
C LEU A 6 -5.44 7.21 15.68
N PHE A 7 -4.54 7.69 16.53
CA PHE A 7 -4.87 8.30 17.81
C PHE A 7 -4.23 9.68 17.90
N HIS A 8 -4.98 10.66 18.42
CA HIS A 8 -4.46 11.94 18.84
C HIS A 8 -4.09 11.86 20.32
N THR A 9 -2.83 12.11 20.64
CA THR A 9 -2.28 12.04 22.01
C THR A 9 -1.98 13.44 22.52
N THR A 10 -2.60 13.83 23.63
CA THR A 10 -2.33 15.10 24.32
C THR A 10 -1.89 14.83 25.76
N SER A 11 -1.48 15.87 26.49
CA SER A 11 -1.20 15.78 27.92
C SER A 11 -2.43 15.39 28.76
N SER A 12 -3.64 15.58 28.23
CA SER A 12 -4.90 15.28 28.91
C SER A 12 -5.48 13.91 28.57
N GLY A 13 -4.86 13.14 27.66
CA GLY A 13 -5.31 11.80 27.31
C GLY A 13 -5.05 11.38 25.86
N VAL A 14 -5.72 10.31 25.45
CA VAL A 14 -5.60 9.71 24.11
C VAL A 14 -7.00 9.55 23.52
N THR A 15 -7.20 9.99 22.28
CA THR A 15 -8.49 9.86 21.59
C THR A 15 -8.28 9.25 20.21
N GLU A 16 -9.08 8.24 19.87
CA GLU A 16 -9.05 7.63 18.53
C GLU A 16 -9.62 8.62 17.49
N VAL A 17 -8.92 8.81 16.39
CA VAL A 17 -9.40 9.58 15.24
C VAL A 17 -10.12 8.60 14.31
N ALA A 18 -11.43 8.81 14.15
CA ALA A 18 -12.25 7.93 13.32
C ALA A 18 -11.81 7.99 11.85
N SER A 19 -11.64 6.82 11.25
CA SER A 19 -11.33 6.71 9.82
C SER A 19 -12.59 6.80 8.96
N ARG A 20 -12.50 7.42 7.79
CA ARG A 20 -13.57 7.45 6.78
C ARG A 20 -13.05 7.13 5.38
N LEU A 21 -13.96 6.77 4.48
CA LEU A 21 -13.71 6.71 3.04
C LEU A 21 -13.95 8.08 2.40
N ALA A 22 -13.57 8.21 1.14
CA ALA A 22 -14.00 9.32 0.29
C ALA A 22 -15.53 9.31 0.12
N GLU A 23 -16.12 10.49 -0.12
CA GLU A 23 -17.54 10.59 -0.47
C GLU A 23 -17.76 10.05 -1.89
N VAL A 24 -16.89 10.46 -2.83
CA VAL A 24 -16.83 9.93 -4.19
C VAL A 24 -15.42 9.49 -4.56
N GLU A 25 -15.31 8.59 -5.55
CA GLU A 25 -14.01 8.10 -6.05
C GLU A 25 -13.10 9.24 -6.53
N ALA A 26 -13.70 10.26 -7.16
CA ALA A 26 -12.98 11.43 -7.64
C ALA A 26 -12.25 12.21 -6.54
N ASP A 27 -12.70 12.16 -5.28
CA ASP A 27 -12.04 12.89 -4.19
C ASP A 27 -10.66 12.29 -3.87
N VAL A 28 -10.58 10.96 -3.78
CA VAL A 28 -9.31 10.27 -3.53
C VAL A 28 -8.40 10.33 -4.76
N GLN A 29 -8.97 10.21 -5.96
CA GLN A 29 -8.22 10.35 -7.20
C GLN A 29 -7.60 11.75 -7.31
N GLY A 30 -8.40 12.82 -7.20
CA GLY A 30 -7.93 14.18 -7.35
C GLY A 30 -6.86 14.56 -6.31
N LEU A 31 -7.03 14.13 -5.05
CA LEU A 31 -6.03 14.35 -4.01
C LEU A 31 -4.70 13.64 -4.30
N VAL A 32 -4.79 12.37 -4.72
CA VAL A 32 -3.59 11.58 -5.04
C VAL A 32 -2.91 12.12 -6.29
N GLU A 33 -3.64 12.49 -7.34
CA GLU A 33 -3.07 13.06 -8.57
C GLU A 33 -2.32 14.39 -8.30
N ALA A 34 -2.89 15.26 -7.45
CA ALA A 34 -2.27 16.54 -7.09
C ALA A 34 -0.92 16.38 -6.35
N HIS A 35 -0.73 15.26 -5.64
CA HIS A 35 0.45 14.99 -4.82
C HIS A 35 1.07 13.60 -5.10
N MET A 36 0.93 13.14 -6.34
CA MET A 36 1.19 11.75 -6.73
C MET A 36 2.63 11.32 -6.52
N GLU A 37 3.56 12.26 -6.73
CA GLU A 37 4.99 12.01 -6.55
C GLU A 37 5.32 11.77 -5.07
N ALA A 38 4.77 12.59 -4.17
CA ALA A 38 4.98 12.44 -2.73
C ALA A 38 4.27 11.18 -2.18
N MET A 39 3.06 10.89 -2.66
CA MET A 39 2.23 9.81 -2.12
C MET A 39 2.58 8.43 -2.67
N LEU A 40 2.90 8.33 -3.97
CA LEU A 40 3.11 7.05 -4.66
C LEU A 40 4.52 6.88 -5.25
N GLY A 41 5.33 7.94 -5.27
CA GLY A 41 6.61 7.97 -6.00
C GLY A 41 6.43 8.06 -7.51
N VAL A 42 5.30 8.60 -7.97
CA VAL A 42 4.93 8.62 -9.39
C VAL A 42 4.74 10.06 -9.86
N ARG A 43 5.46 10.45 -10.91
CA ARG A 43 5.24 11.73 -11.58
C ARG A 43 4.01 11.62 -12.46
N PHE A 44 2.99 12.41 -12.13
CA PHE A 44 1.69 12.42 -12.81
C PHE A 44 1.82 12.82 -14.28
N LEU A 45 1.17 12.07 -15.17
CA LEU A 45 1.25 12.24 -16.63
C LEU A 45 -0.10 12.65 -17.24
N ALA A 46 -1.17 11.95 -16.93
CA ALA A 46 -2.52 12.24 -17.44
C ALA A 46 -3.57 11.66 -16.48
N SER A 47 -4.75 12.29 -16.47
CA SER A 47 -5.94 11.85 -15.73
C SER A 47 -7.03 11.46 -16.72
N GLU A 48 -7.91 10.53 -16.34
CA GLU A 48 -9.09 10.10 -17.09
C GLU A 48 -8.76 9.80 -18.57
N TYR A 49 -7.65 9.10 -18.81
CA TYR A 49 -7.12 8.89 -20.15
C TYR A 49 -7.97 7.87 -20.92
N VAL A 50 -8.73 8.35 -21.90
CA VAL A 50 -9.57 7.53 -22.76
C VAL A 50 -8.70 6.78 -23.76
N ILE A 51 -8.88 5.46 -23.82
CA ILE A 51 -8.21 4.61 -24.80
C ILE A 51 -9.15 4.31 -25.97
N ASP A 52 -8.61 4.37 -27.19
CA ASP A 52 -9.32 3.97 -28.39
C ASP A 52 -9.21 2.44 -28.55
N CYS A 53 -10.30 1.74 -28.26
CA CYS A 53 -10.46 0.31 -28.50
C CYS A 53 -11.93 -0.03 -28.73
N VAL A 54 -12.19 -1.21 -29.33
CA VAL A 54 -13.53 -1.67 -29.74
C VAL A 54 -14.54 -1.67 -28.58
N ASP A 55 -14.08 -1.97 -27.36
CA ASP A 55 -14.92 -2.04 -26.16
C ASP A 55 -14.84 -0.74 -25.31
N GLY A 56 -14.05 0.24 -25.74
CA GLY A 56 -13.73 1.45 -24.99
C GLY A 56 -12.92 1.20 -23.72
N GLY A 57 -12.58 2.28 -23.02
CA GLY A 57 -11.90 2.22 -21.74
C GLY A 57 -11.39 3.58 -21.31
N ARG A 58 -11.20 3.74 -19.99
CA ARG A 58 -10.65 4.95 -19.41
C ARG A 58 -9.74 4.58 -18.26
N ILE A 59 -8.48 4.98 -18.39
CA ILE A 59 -7.46 4.79 -17.36
C ILE A 59 -7.57 5.96 -16.40
N ASP A 60 -7.75 5.71 -15.11
CA ASP A 60 -7.99 6.80 -14.14
C ASP A 60 -6.78 7.74 -14.08
N SER A 61 -5.57 7.19 -13.94
CA SER A 61 -4.35 8.00 -14.06
C SER A 61 -3.18 7.26 -14.70
N LEU A 62 -2.38 8.02 -15.43
CA LEU A 62 -1.08 7.61 -15.96
C LEU A 62 0.04 8.40 -15.29
N GLY A 63 1.20 7.76 -15.12
CA GLY A 63 2.40 8.40 -14.60
C GLY A 63 3.69 7.66 -14.91
N ILE A 64 4.82 8.20 -14.46
CA ILE A 64 6.13 7.52 -14.52
C ILE A 64 6.79 7.49 -13.14
N ASP A 65 7.35 6.34 -12.76
CA ASP A 65 8.03 6.18 -11.46
C ASP A 65 9.46 6.76 -11.48
N GLU A 66 10.16 6.62 -10.35
CA GLU A 66 11.55 7.08 -10.19
C GLU A 66 12.55 6.45 -11.18
N ASN A 67 12.22 5.29 -11.76
CA ASN A 67 13.04 4.57 -12.73
C ASN A 67 12.61 4.86 -14.18
N ASN A 68 11.69 5.79 -14.40
CA ASN A 68 10.99 6.04 -15.66
C ASN A 68 10.18 4.83 -16.16
N ALA A 69 9.78 3.92 -15.28
CA ALA A 69 8.82 2.89 -15.64
C ALA A 69 7.42 3.52 -15.80
N PRO A 70 6.65 3.14 -16.83
CA PRO A 70 5.26 3.56 -16.92
C PRO A 70 4.47 3.03 -15.72
N VAL A 71 3.51 3.83 -15.25
CA VAL A 71 2.63 3.49 -14.15
C VAL A 71 1.19 3.75 -14.56
N VAL A 72 0.35 2.73 -14.37
CA VAL A 72 -1.11 2.84 -14.41
C VAL A 72 -1.60 2.89 -12.97
N VAL A 73 -2.49 3.84 -12.66
CA VAL A 73 -3.13 3.93 -11.34
C VAL A 73 -4.63 3.89 -11.52
N GLU A 74 -5.27 3.01 -10.75
CA GLU A 74 -6.72 2.79 -10.75
C GLU A 74 -7.26 3.03 -9.35
N PHE A 75 -8.38 3.74 -9.25
CA PHE A 75 -9.01 4.11 -8.00
C PHE A 75 -10.31 3.35 -7.78
N LYS A 76 -10.61 3.08 -6.51
CA LYS A 76 -11.94 2.67 -6.04
C LYS A 76 -12.29 3.36 -4.74
N ARG A 77 -13.50 3.90 -4.63
CA ARG A 77 -13.97 4.49 -3.36
C ARG A 77 -13.94 3.46 -2.22
N GLY A 78 -14.46 2.26 -2.46
CA GLY A 78 -14.66 1.23 -1.43
C GLY A 78 -13.92 -0.06 -1.74
N THR A 79 -14.66 -1.17 -1.65
CA THR A 79 -14.18 -2.50 -2.01
C THR A 79 -14.98 -2.96 -3.22
N ASP A 80 -14.43 -2.74 -4.40
CA ASP A 80 -15.09 -3.10 -5.65
C ASP A 80 -14.31 -4.23 -6.33
N ALA A 81 -15.02 -5.28 -6.71
CA ALA A 81 -14.42 -6.40 -7.41
C ALA A 81 -13.94 -5.96 -8.79
N GLY A 82 -12.75 -6.41 -9.18
CA GLY A 82 -12.26 -6.27 -10.56
C GLY A 82 -11.34 -5.08 -10.85
N VAL A 83 -10.98 -4.26 -9.86
CA VAL A 83 -9.99 -3.17 -10.04
C VAL A 83 -8.66 -3.69 -10.61
N ILE A 84 -8.23 -4.89 -10.19
CA ILE A 84 -7.03 -5.53 -10.74
C ILE A 84 -7.23 -5.92 -12.20
N ASN A 85 -8.38 -6.49 -12.55
CA ASN A 85 -8.65 -6.93 -13.92
C ASN A 85 -8.73 -5.74 -14.89
N GLN A 86 -9.32 -4.63 -14.45
CA GLN A 86 -9.31 -3.35 -15.18
C GLN A 86 -7.87 -2.86 -15.39
N GLY A 87 -7.09 -2.78 -14.31
CA GLY A 87 -5.68 -2.39 -14.41
C GLY A 87 -4.84 -3.30 -15.31
N LEU A 88 -5.03 -4.63 -15.28
CA LEU A 88 -4.34 -5.58 -16.14
C LEU A 88 -4.71 -5.43 -17.61
N TYR A 89 -5.98 -5.11 -17.91
CA TYR A 89 -6.44 -4.80 -19.25
C TYR A 89 -5.71 -3.55 -19.78
N TYR A 90 -5.65 -2.48 -18.98
CA TYR A 90 -4.96 -1.23 -19.36
C TYR A 90 -3.44 -1.39 -19.48
N MET A 91 -2.81 -2.17 -18.61
CA MET A 91 -1.39 -2.52 -18.76
C MET A 91 -1.11 -3.21 -20.10
N SER A 92 -2.00 -4.13 -20.50
CA SER A 92 -1.88 -4.85 -21.77
C SER A 92 -2.03 -3.91 -22.95
N TRP A 93 -3.02 -3.00 -22.90
CA TRP A 93 -3.21 -1.96 -23.90
C TRP A 93 -1.97 -1.04 -24.01
N LEU A 94 -1.42 -0.59 -22.88
CA LEU A 94 -0.25 0.30 -22.85
C LEU A 94 0.99 -0.37 -23.45
N MET A 95 1.15 -1.68 -23.24
CA MET A 95 2.22 -2.47 -23.86
C MET A 95 2.09 -2.60 -25.37
N ALA A 96 0.86 -2.64 -25.90
CA ALA A 96 0.60 -2.64 -27.34
C ALA A 96 0.77 -1.23 -27.95
N HIS A 97 0.52 -0.16 -27.18
CA HIS A 97 0.48 1.22 -27.66
C HIS A 97 1.61 2.09 -27.09
N LYS A 98 2.84 1.57 -27.03
CA LYS A 98 3.99 2.25 -26.40
C LYS A 98 4.30 3.64 -26.97
N GLY A 99 4.03 3.85 -28.25
CA GLY A 99 4.24 5.13 -28.93
C GLY A 99 3.40 6.26 -28.34
N VAL A 100 2.14 5.95 -27.99
CA VAL A 100 1.19 6.91 -27.42
C VAL A 100 1.68 7.42 -26.07
N PHE A 101 2.05 6.51 -25.17
CA PHE A 101 2.59 6.87 -23.86
C PHE A 101 3.92 7.63 -23.96
N ARG A 102 4.81 7.22 -24.88
CA ARG A 102 6.06 7.95 -25.13
C ARG A 102 5.79 9.38 -25.61
N GLY A 103 4.77 9.59 -26.43
CA GLY A 103 4.31 10.92 -26.84
C GLY A 103 3.89 11.76 -25.63
N LEU A 104 3.03 11.22 -24.77
CA LEU A 104 2.62 11.90 -23.53
C LEU A 104 3.83 12.28 -22.66
N VAL A 105 4.77 11.35 -22.45
CA VAL A 105 5.99 11.61 -21.66
C VAL A 105 6.86 12.66 -22.33
N HIS A 106 6.98 12.63 -23.66
CA HIS A 106 7.72 13.63 -24.42
C HIS A 106 7.12 15.02 -24.22
N ASP A 107 5.81 15.15 -24.35
CA ASP A 107 5.13 16.44 -24.29
C ASP A 107 5.18 17.05 -22.88
N ARG A 108 5.11 16.20 -21.84
CA ARG A 108 5.12 16.66 -20.44
C ARG A 108 6.52 16.79 -19.83
N PHE A 109 7.45 15.90 -20.17
CA PHE A 109 8.76 15.77 -19.50
C PHE A 109 9.95 15.84 -20.46
N GLY A 110 9.72 16.09 -21.74
CA GLY A 110 10.73 16.26 -22.78
C GLY A 110 11.29 14.95 -23.35
N ALA A 111 11.98 15.10 -24.49
CA ALA A 111 12.54 13.99 -25.26
C ALA A 111 13.51 13.09 -24.50
N HIS A 112 14.33 13.68 -23.60
CA HIS A 112 15.29 12.91 -22.81
C HIS A 112 14.57 11.86 -21.94
N THR A 113 13.53 12.28 -21.20
CA THR A 113 12.73 11.37 -20.36
C THR A 113 12.01 10.33 -21.20
N ALA A 114 11.41 10.74 -22.32
CA ALA A 114 10.69 9.83 -23.22
C ALA A 114 11.58 8.72 -23.81
N SER A 115 12.85 9.03 -24.10
CA SER A 115 13.82 8.05 -24.59
C SER A 115 14.21 6.99 -23.54
N ARG A 116 14.04 7.31 -22.25
CA ARG A 116 14.46 6.49 -21.10
C ARG A 116 13.34 5.68 -20.46
N VAL A 117 12.14 5.68 -21.05
CA VAL A 117 10.99 4.93 -20.50
C VAL A 117 11.32 3.44 -20.38
N LEU A 118 11.24 2.92 -19.16
CA LEU A 118 11.62 1.55 -18.79
C LEU A 118 10.42 0.60 -18.90
N TRP A 119 10.15 0.13 -20.11
CA TRP A 119 9.00 -0.75 -20.41
C TRP A 119 9.04 -2.11 -19.72
N SER A 120 10.23 -2.63 -19.38
CA SER A 120 10.35 -3.92 -18.68
C SER A 120 9.82 -3.89 -17.25
N ALA A 121 9.56 -2.71 -16.70
CA ALA A 121 9.17 -2.50 -15.31
C ALA A 121 7.77 -1.87 -15.14
N LEU A 122 6.89 -1.92 -16.16
CA LEU A 122 5.52 -1.40 -16.10
C LEU A 122 4.82 -1.80 -14.80
N ARG A 123 4.27 -0.81 -14.11
CA ARG A 123 3.67 -0.93 -12.78
C ARG A 123 2.18 -0.61 -12.81
N LEU A 124 1.42 -1.33 -12.00
CA LEU A 124 0.02 -1.06 -11.71
C LEU A 124 -0.12 -0.75 -10.23
N ILE A 125 -0.77 0.34 -9.89
CA ILE A 125 -1.10 0.69 -8.51
C ILE A 125 -2.62 0.78 -8.41
N CYS A 126 -3.25 -0.06 -7.61
CA CYS A 126 -4.66 0.06 -7.29
C CYS A 126 -4.80 0.76 -5.94
N VAL A 127 -5.51 1.88 -5.88
CA VAL A 127 -5.79 2.64 -4.66
C VAL A 127 -7.26 2.46 -4.30
N ALA A 128 -7.55 1.79 -3.19
CA ALA A 128 -8.94 1.46 -2.82
C ALA A 128 -9.23 1.58 -1.34
N GLY A 129 -10.52 1.63 -0.99
CA GLY A 129 -10.97 1.56 0.39
C GLY A 129 -10.66 0.19 1.01
N ASP A 130 -10.84 -0.90 0.30
CA ASP A 130 -10.28 -2.19 0.71
C ASP A 130 -10.14 -3.13 -0.48
N PHE A 131 -9.55 -4.30 -0.24
CA PHE A 131 -9.39 -5.35 -1.23
C PHE A 131 -9.99 -6.65 -0.71
N THR A 132 -10.57 -7.43 -1.62
CA THR A 132 -11.09 -8.75 -1.27
C THR A 132 -9.93 -9.75 -1.11
N ARG A 133 -10.21 -10.89 -0.46
CA ARG A 133 -9.27 -12.02 -0.43
C ARG A 133 -8.88 -12.53 -1.82
N TYR A 134 -9.76 -12.34 -2.81
CA TYR A 134 -9.51 -12.77 -4.19
C TYR A 134 -8.53 -11.83 -4.88
N ASP A 135 -8.67 -10.52 -4.66
CA ASP A 135 -7.72 -9.52 -5.16
C ASP A 135 -6.31 -9.78 -4.61
N LEU A 136 -6.21 -10.04 -3.31
CA LEU A 136 -4.95 -10.38 -2.65
C LEU A 136 -4.32 -11.67 -3.19
N HIS A 137 -5.14 -12.63 -3.60
CA HIS A 137 -4.67 -13.87 -4.20
C HIS A 137 -4.19 -13.64 -5.64
N ALA A 138 -4.95 -12.91 -6.46
CA ALA A 138 -4.61 -12.60 -7.85
C ALA A 138 -3.24 -11.92 -7.97
N VAL A 139 -2.93 -10.98 -7.07
CA VAL A 139 -1.61 -10.31 -7.05
C VAL A 139 -0.45 -11.27 -6.80
N ARG A 140 -0.64 -12.37 -6.07
CA ARG A 140 0.43 -13.35 -5.81
C ARG A 140 0.76 -14.21 -7.03
N GLU A 141 -0.24 -14.53 -7.84
CA GLU A 141 -0.08 -15.33 -9.05
C GLU A 141 0.48 -14.49 -10.22
N HIS A 142 0.03 -13.24 -10.32
CA HIS A 142 0.57 -12.29 -11.29
C HIS A 142 1.87 -11.70 -10.76
N ARG A 143 3.01 -12.35 -11.07
CA ARG A 143 4.40 -11.92 -10.77
C ARG A 143 4.82 -10.58 -11.42
N ARG A 144 3.90 -9.65 -11.64
CA ARG A 144 4.12 -8.33 -12.20
C ARG A 144 4.08 -7.28 -11.09
N SER A 145 4.61 -6.10 -11.39
CA SER A 145 4.71 -4.91 -10.54
C SER A 145 3.33 -4.35 -10.13
N ILE A 146 2.53 -5.11 -9.37
CA ILE A 146 1.20 -4.70 -8.89
C ILE A 146 1.30 -4.33 -7.41
N ASP A 147 0.85 -3.12 -7.09
CA ASP A 147 0.72 -2.64 -5.72
C ASP A 147 -0.76 -2.40 -5.39
N LEU A 148 -1.22 -2.99 -4.29
CA LEU A 148 -2.53 -2.72 -3.71
C LEU A 148 -2.35 -1.79 -2.52
N VAL A 149 -2.87 -0.57 -2.65
CA VAL A 149 -2.75 0.49 -1.66
C VAL A 149 -4.13 0.77 -1.07
N ARG A 150 -4.28 0.51 0.22
CA ARG A 150 -5.48 0.87 0.96
C ARG A 150 -5.39 2.32 1.41
N TYR A 151 -6.43 3.11 1.18
CA TYR A 151 -6.50 4.48 1.68
C TYR A 151 -7.52 4.62 2.82
N ARG A 152 -7.25 5.55 3.75
CA ARG A 152 -8.17 5.98 4.81
C ARG A 152 -8.00 7.47 5.08
N PHE A 153 -9.09 8.22 5.11
CA PHE A 153 -9.06 9.58 5.65
C PHE A 153 -9.24 9.56 7.16
N PHE A 154 -8.62 10.50 7.86
CA PHE A 154 -8.75 10.68 9.30
C PHE A 154 -8.98 12.17 9.59
N GLY A 155 -10.12 12.51 10.20
CA GLY A 155 -10.52 13.91 10.32
C GLY A 155 -10.63 14.60 8.95
N ASP A 156 -10.20 15.85 8.90
CA ASP A 156 -10.34 16.70 7.71
C ASP A 156 -9.08 16.68 6.83
N ASP A 157 -7.89 16.59 7.43
CA ASP A 157 -6.62 16.88 6.73
C ASP A 157 -5.65 15.70 6.61
N LEU A 158 -5.99 14.53 7.16
CA LEU A 158 -5.06 13.39 7.20
C LEU A 158 -5.50 12.27 6.26
N LEU A 159 -4.56 11.80 5.45
CA LEU A 159 -4.70 10.64 4.58
C LEU A 159 -3.66 9.57 4.96
N GLY A 160 -4.14 8.36 5.27
CA GLY A 160 -3.31 7.18 5.42
C GLY A 160 -3.30 6.36 4.13
N LEU A 161 -2.11 5.96 3.70
CA LEU A 161 -1.89 5.02 2.59
C LEU A 161 -1.14 3.79 3.12
N GLU A 162 -1.72 2.61 2.94
CA GLU A 162 -1.16 1.34 3.41
C GLU A 162 -1.00 0.38 2.23
N THR A 163 0.23 0.02 1.86
CA THR A 163 0.47 -1.01 0.83
C THR A 163 0.21 -2.41 1.41
N ILE A 164 -0.92 -3.01 1.01
CA ILE A 164 -1.38 -4.32 1.51
C ILE A 164 -0.67 -5.47 0.80
N ALA A 165 -0.37 -5.28 -0.48
CA ALA A 165 0.42 -6.20 -1.28
C ALA A 165 1.28 -5.39 -2.24
N ALA A 166 2.54 -5.78 -2.35
CA ALA A 166 3.46 -5.31 -3.39
C ALA A 166 4.18 -6.53 -3.92
N VAL A 167 4.21 -6.68 -5.24
CA VAL A 167 4.96 -7.73 -5.94
C VAL A 167 5.87 -7.04 -6.93
N GLY A 168 7.20 -7.15 -6.76
CA GLY A 168 8.18 -6.43 -7.58
C GLY A 168 9.48 -6.08 -6.85
N VAL A 169 10.37 -5.31 -7.49
CA VAL A 169 11.71 -4.97 -6.96
C VAL A 169 11.62 -4.23 -5.61
N ARG A 170 10.66 -3.32 -5.43
CA ARG A 170 10.40 -2.63 -4.15
C ARG A 170 9.99 -3.59 -3.02
N ALA A 171 9.20 -4.62 -3.32
CA ALA A 171 8.81 -5.63 -2.33
C ALA A 171 10.01 -6.49 -1.87
N GLN A 172 10.97 -6.76 -2.77
CA GLN A 172 12.23 -7.43 -2.42
C GLN A 172 13.14 -6.52 -1.57
N ALA A 173 13.24 -5.23 -1.90
CA ALA A 173 14.00 -4.26 -1.11
C ALA A 173 13.43 -4.08 0.30
N ALA A 174 12.11 -3.93 0.43
CA ALA A 174 11.43 -3.81 1.73
C ALA A 174 11.55 -5.10 2.57
N ARG A 175 11.45 -6.28 1.95
CA ARG A 175 11.67 -7.58 2.63
C ARG A 175 13.13 -7.74 3.10
N ARG A 176 14.11 -7.34 2.29
CA ARG A 176 15.54 -7.37 2.66
C ARG A 176 15.84 -6.41 3.81
N GLY A 177 15.31 -5.19 3.79
CA GLY A 177 15.45 -4.23 4.89
C GLY A 177 14.81 -4.75 6.20
N ARG A 178 13.64 -5.38 6.11
CA ARG A 178 12.96 -5.99 7.28
C ARG A 178 13.74 -7.20 7.83
N GLN A 179 14.32 -8.03 6.97
CA GLN A 179 15.17 -9.17 7.37
C GLN A 179 16.49 -8.73 8.01
N GLN A 180 17.13 -7.67 7.49
CA GLN A 180 18.34 -7.08 8.07
C GLN A 180 18.07 -6.43 9.43
N ALA A 181 16.94 -5.73 9.59
CA ALA A 181 16.54 -5.17 10.88
C ALA A 181 16.21 -6.24 11.94
N THR A 182 15.63 -7.38 11.53
CA THR A 182 15.43 -8.52 12.45
C THR A 182 16.72 -9.23 12.81
N ALA A 183 17.67 -9.36 11.87
CA ALA A 183 18.98 -9.95 12.13
C ALA A 183 19.81 -9.07 13.09
N ALA A 184 19.84 -7.75 12.88
CA ALA A 184 20.52 -6.80 13.76
C ALA A 184 19.93 -6.75 15.18
N ARG A 185 18.64 -7.07 15.35
CA ARG A 185 18.01 -7.24 16.68
C ARG A 185 18.42 -8.54 17.38
N CYS A 186 18.67 -9.62 16.63
CA CYS A 186 19.18 -10.87 17.19
C CYS A 186 20.67 -10.77 17.59
N GLU A 187 21.45 -9.93 16.89
CA GLU A 187 22.88 -9.71 17.20
C GLU A 187 23.09 -8.81 18.43
N ASN A 188 22.16 -7.89 18.74
CA ASN A 188 22.28 -6.94 19.86
C ASN A 188 21.68 -7.42 21.20
N GLY A 189 21.40 -8.71 21.36
CA GLY A 189 21.36 -9.39 22.67
C GLY A 189 20.60 -8.71 23.82
N GLN A 190 19.38 -8.22 23.61
CA GLN A 190 18.48 -7.82 24.70
C GLN A 190 17.14 -8.54 24.59
N SER A 191 17.09 -9.76 25.13
CA SER A 191 15.84 -10.42 25.49
C SER A 191 15.27 -9.77 26.76
N PRO A 192 13.99 -9.38 26.80
CA PRO A 192 13.37 -8.98 28.06
C PRO A 192 13.18 -10.24 28.91
N VAL A 193 13.82 -10.27 30.08
CA VAL A 193 13.66 -11.33 31.07
C VAL A 193 12.24 -11.23 31.64
N LEU A 194 11.43 -12.24 31.37
CA LEU A 194 10.11 -12.43 31.98
C LEU A 194 10.32 -12.89 33.43
N VAL A 195 10.03 -12.04 34.41
CA VAL A 195 10.08 -12.43 35.84
C VAL A 195 8.75 -13.09 36.19
N GLU A 196 8.73 -14.42 36.28
CA GLU A 196 7.61 -15.13 36.90
C GLU A 196 7.68 -15.00 38.43
N HIS A 197 6.60 -14.50 39.04
CA HIS A 197 6.36 -14.63 40.48
C HIS A 197 5.53 -15.89 40.74
N GLY A 198 6.21 -16.95 41.16
CA GLY A 198 5.59 -18.21 41.56
C GLY A 198 4.99 -18.15 42.97
N ALA A 199 3.69 -18.42 43.05
CA ALA A 199 2.95 -18.63 44.30
C ALA A 199 3.34 -19.97 44.94
N GLY A 200 3.97 -19.92 46.12
CA GLY A 200 4.33 -21.09 46.91
C GLY A 200 3.23 -21.50 47.89
N GLY A 201 2.37 -22.44 47.50
CA GLY A 201 1.49 -23.16 48.42
C GLY A 201 2.16 -24.42 48.95
N ARG A 202 2.36 -24.53 50.27
CA ARG A 202 2.62 -25.81 50.96
C ARG A 202 1.65 -25.97 52.13
N ARG A 203 0.70 -26.90 51.96
CA ARG A 203 -0.01 -27.56 53.07
C ARG A 203 0.82 -28.77 53.51
N GLY A 204 1.08 -28.87 54.80
CA GLY A 204 1.63 -30.06 55.45
C GLY A 204 1.18 -30.06 56.91
N ALA A 205 0.27 -30.98 57.24
CA ALA A 205 -0.30 -31.14 58.57
C ALA A 205 0.51 -32.14 59.41
N ALA A 206 0.74 -31.83 60.70
CA ALA A 206 0.95 -32.77 61.82
C ALA A 206 1.07 -31.93 63.12
N ARG A 207 0.06 -31.93 64.01
CA ARG A 207 -0.13 -32.81 65.19
C ARG A 207 0.65 -32.40 66.46
N ARG A 208 -0.14 -32.14 67.52
CA ARG A 208 0.03 -32.40 68.97
C ARG A 208 0.81 -31.40 69.85
N GLY A 209 0.30 -31.23 71.08
CA GLY A 209 0.97 -30.60 72.25
C GLY A 209 0.26 -29.32 72.69
N ASP A 210 -0.85 -29.34 73.44
CA ASP A 210 -1.02 -29.60 74.89
C ASP A 210 -0.60 -28.43 75.81
N THR A 211 -1.52 -28.14 76.75
CA THR A 211 -1.42 -27.43 78.04
C THR A 211 -1.24 -25.90 78.17
N ALA A 212 -2.15 -25.40 79.03
CA ALA A 212 -2.18 -24.19 79.88
C ALA A 212 -2.66 -22.88 79.24
#